data_AF-A0A944AP75-F1
#
_entry.id   AF-A0A944AP75-F1
#
_cell.length_a   1.000
_cell.length_b   1.000
_cell.length_c   1.000
_cell.angle_alpha   90.00
_cell.angle_beta   90.00
_cell.angle_gamma   90.00
#
_symmetry.space_group_name_H-M   'P 1'
#
loop_
_entity.id
_entity.type
_entity.pdbx_description
1 polymer ?
#
loop_
_entity_poly.entity_id
_entity_poly.type
_entity_poly.pdbx_seq_one_letter_code
_entity_poly.pdbx_strand_id
1 'polypeptide(L)'
;MRTWYKSLLIFCVCIALMVSGCMKNNSKQTPGPIHTDTNEPTPTDAVITPSPNVYPLTILIPNLNSLLFEEAQATYDGTAQGILDAIREHYYIGENPEVLSFLITYNGREVDAAEVKNYYPDDLTSALDLTRDFATTLNSLDDEDRVVALGTIVNTFLNVYGINTLYVTIEGAALEVSIDGHVQGEPYTRISLSPTETTVPEYELTLYYPDQNGLHFLTTTVYFDGTPQGIIDALVSLNTIPSGTRVRSFDEAEHKLDLSSEFLEGLANEDSAGEIMLMGSVVNTFLAYYDWSTIMITCEQQIIQAGTQDYSIPQSMYLYDGLDTEAEIFYPDSNYEYFLNTKVNVNGTPESLINALIAYSAIPADVNVLSFDAEDRVLNLSKSFADALLAADEQYEQMLMGSLVNTFVTYYSLENITILSDGEYCVSQRNIYDAPLSFFYL
;
A
#
# COMPACT_ATOMS: atom_id res chain seq x y z
N MET A 1 -60.58 -6.07 1.32
CA MET A 1 -60.55 -5.11 2.45
C MET A 1 -59.12 -4.62 2.56
N ARG A 2 -58.84 -3.34 2.29
CA ARG A 2 -58.77 -2.23 3.27
C ARG A 2 -57.59 -2.38 4.24
N THR A 3 -56.47 -1.69 3.96
CA THR A 3 -55.97 -0.42 4.58
C THR A 3 -55.11 -0.67 5.83
N TRP A 4 -53.81 -0.38 5.88
CA TRP A 4 -53.04 0.91 5.76
C TRP A 4 -52.83 1.66 7.11
N TYR A 5 -51.64 2.30 7.23
CA TYR A 5 -51.18 3.32 8.20
C TYR A 5 -50.61 2.84 9.57
N LYS A 6 -49.65 3.50 10.26
CA LYS A 6 -48.74 4.68 10.06
C LYS A 6 -47.54 4.55 11.05
N SER A 7 -46.41 5.28 11.07
CA SER A 7 -45.85 6.50 10.42
C SER A 7 -44.36 6.23 10.02
N LEU A 8 -43.38 7.13 9.84
CA LEU A 8 -43.23 8.61 9.90
C LEU A 8 -42.16 9.06 8.88
N LEU A 9 -42.47 10.08 8.06
CA LEU A 9 -41.55 10.79 7.18
C LEU A 9 -41.75 12.29 7.45
N ILE A 10 -40.69 13.09 7.55
CA ILE A 10 -40.79 14.54 7.77
C ILE A 10 -40.29 15.29 6.54
N PHE A 11 -41.12 16.20 6.05
CA PHE A 11 -40.86 17.08 4.91
C PHE A 11 -41.59 18.41 5.16
N CYS A 12 -40.91 19.55 5.06
CA CYS A 12 -41.49 20.90 5.08
C CYS A 12 -40.82 21.69 3.94
N VAL A 13 -41.43 21.85 2.76
CA VAL A 13 -42.60 22.69 2.39
C VAL A 13 -42.24 24.18 2.26
N CYS A 14 -42.30 24.65 1.02
CA CYS A 14 -42.21 26.06 0.63
C CYS A 14 -43.57 26.77 0.78
N ILE A 15 -43.55 28.09 1.02
CA ILE A 15 -44.70 28.99 0.76
C ILE A 15 -44.20 30.23 0.01
N ALA A 16 -44.94 30.63 -1.03
CA ALA A 16 -44.72 31.84 -1.80
C ALA A 16 -45.83 32.87 -1.52
N LEU A 17 -45.55 34.17 -1.71
CA LEU A 17 -46.57 35.23 -1.77
C LEU A 17 -46.24 36.27 -2.85
N MET A 18 -47.29 36.91 -3.38
CA MET A 18 -47.27 37.72 -4.60
C MET A 18 -47.22 39.25 -4.38
N VAL A 19 -46.59 39.93 -5.34
CA VAL A 19 -47.03 41.18 -6.03
C VAL A 19 -47.71 42.31 -5.22
N SER A 20 -47.02 43.45 -5.12
CA SER A 20 -47.51 44.82 -5.39
C SER A 20 -46.32 45.80 -5.26
N GLY A 21 -46.13 46.90 -6.01
CA GLY A 21 -46.88 47.48 -7.13
C GLY A 21 -46.29 48.87 -7.52
N CYS A 22 -47.00 49.57 -8.42
CA CYS A 22 -46.80 50.98 -8.86
C CYS A 22 -45.79 51.31 -9.98
N MET A 23 -46.29 52.09 -10.95
CA MET A 23 -45.62 52.56 -12.18
C MET A 23 -45.25 54.06 -12.10
N LYS A 24 -44.46 54.51 -13.10
CA LYS A 24 -44.38 55.90 -13.64
C LYS A 24 -43.66 56.93 -12.74
N ASN A 25 -42.95 57.95 -13.27
CA ASN A 25 -42.89 58.46 -14.65
C ASN A 25 -41.64 59.33 -14.92
N ASN A 26 -41.16 59.33 -16.18
CA ASN A 26 -40.48 60.44 -16.90
C ASN A 26 -39.12 60.97 -16.38
N SER A 27 -38.24 61.58 -17.19
CA SER A 27 -38.45 62.18 -18.53
C SER A 27 -37.30 61.94 -19.54
N LYS A 28 -37.64 62.09 -20.83
CA LYS A 28 -36.74 62.08 -21.98
C LYS A 28 -35.91 63.37 -22.08
N GLN A 29 -34.65 63.31 -22.53
CA GLN A 29 -34.18 64.00 -23.75
C GLN A 29 -32.77 63.58 -24.18
N THR A 30 -32.51 63.63 -25.49
CA THR A 30 -31.26 63.25 -26.18
C THR A 30 -30.49 64.53 -26.64
N PRO A 31 -29.39 64.48 -27.42
CA PRO A 31 -28.04 64.79 -26.90
C PRO A 31 -27.40 66.07 -27.51
N GLY A 32 -26.27 66.50 -26.95
CA GLY A 32 -25.45 67.61 -27.48
C GLY A 32 -24.03 67.63 -26.87
N PRO A 33 -23.03 68.26 -27.52
CA PRO A 33 -21.66 67.68 -27.56
C PRO A 33 -20.52 68.58 -27.03
N ILE A 34 -19.33 67.97 -26.81
CA ILE A 34 -17.98 68.38 -27.28
C ILE A 34 -16.84 67.83 -26.36
N HIS A 35 -15.75 67.37 -27.01
CA HIS A 35 -14.40 66.99 -26.55
C HIS A 35 -13.88 67.54 -25.20
N THR A 36 -13.04 66.79 -24.47
CA THR A 36 -11.56 66.71 -24.68
C THR A 36 -10.89 65.62 -23.84
N ASP A 37 -9.76 65.07 -24.36
CA ASP A 37 -8.50 64.58 -23.70
C ASP A 37 -8.56 63.75 -22.37
N THR A 38 -7.72 62.74 -22.10
CA THR A 38 -6.58 62.09 -22.81
C THR A 38 -6.24 60.75 -22.11
N ASN A 39 -5.64 59.80 -22.85
CA ASN A 39 -4.79 58.68 -22.37
C ASN A 39 -5.25 57.83 -21.16
N GLU A 40 -5.82 56.66 -21.45
CA GLU A 40 -5.61 55.43 -20.65
C GLU A 40 -5.01 54.35 -21.56
N PRO A 41 -4.03 53.54 -21.07
CA PRO A 41 -3.43 52.49 -21.88
C PRO A 41 -4.39 51.33 -22.08
N THR A 42 -4.54 50.88 -23.32
CA THR A 42 -5.34 49.69 -23.66
C THR A 42 -4.77 48.46 -22.96
N PRO A 43 -5.58 47.64 -22.27
CA PRO A 43 -5.12 46.34 -21.80
C PRO A 43 -4.64 45.53 -23.00
N THR A 44 -3.44 44.96 -22.91
CA THR A 44 -2.95 44.02 -23.92
C THR A 44 -3.89 42.83 -23.94
N ASP A 45 -4.43 42.47 -25.11
CA ASP A 45 -5.26 41.29 -25.27
C ASP A 45 -4.46 40.06 -24.81
N ALA A 46 -4.79 39.56 -23.62
CA ALA A 46 -4.29 38.26 -23.18
C ALA A 46 -4.87 37.24 -24.15
N VAL A 47 -3.99 36.59 -24.92
CA VAL A 47 -4.37 35.42 -25.72
C VAL A 47 -4.77 34.34 -24.74
N ILE A 48 -6.07 34.24 -24.48
CA ILE A 48 -6.66 33.10 -23.77
C ILE A 48 -6.51 31.92 -24.73
N THR A 49 -5.40 31.20 -24.63
CA THR A 49 -5.36 29.82 -25.09
C THR A 49 -6.46 29.08 -24.33
N PRO A 50 -7.46 28.48 -25.01
CA PRO A 50 -8.42 27.65 -24.30
C PRO A 50 -7.63 26.55 -23.59
N SER A 51 -7.98 26.26 -22.33
CA SER A 51 -7.49 25.03 -21.71
C SER A 51 -7.82 23.86 -22.64
N PRO A 52 -6.90 22.89 -22.84
CA PRO A 52 -7.25 21.69 -23.58
C PRO A 52 -8.50 21.07 -22.93
N ASN A 53 -9.45 20.63 -23.75
CA ASN A 53 -10.61 19.93 -23.24
C ASN A 53 -10.13 18.57 -22.72
N VAL A 54 -10.06 18.43 -21.41
CA VAL A 54 -9.64 17.18 -20.76
C VAL A 54 -10.90 16.37 -20.45
N TYR A 55 -11.00 15.19 -21.05
CA TYR A 55 -12.12 14.25 -20.87
C TYR A 55 -11.69 13.09 -19.97
N PRO A 56 -12.60 12.56 -19.11
CA PRO A 56 -12.33 11.34 -18.35
C PRO A 56 -12.19 10.16 -19.30
N LEU A 57 -11.27 9.24 -18.97
CA LEU A 57 -10.94 8.05 -19.73
C LEU A 57 -10.81 6.86 -18.78
N THR A 58 -11.38 5.72 -19.16
CA THR A 58 -11.12 4.45 -18.49
C THR A 58 -10.28 3.58 -19.43
N ILE A 59 -8.99 3.46 -19.10
CA ILE A 59 -8.06 2.57 -19.81
C ILE A 59 -8.12 1.18 -19.19
N LEU A 60 -7.76 0.16 -19.98
CA LEU A 60 -7.66 -1.23 -19.53
C LEU A 60 -6.19 -1.63 -19.55
N ILE A 61 -5.58 -1.72 -18.36
CA ILE A 61 -4.17 -2.11 -18.16
C ILE A 61 -4.11 -3.54 -17.59
N PRO A 62 -2.99 -4.28 -17.74
CA PRO A 62 -2.82 -5.54 -17.02
C PRO A 62 -2.91 -5.32 -15.51
N ASN A 63 -3.72 -6.12 -14.84
CA ASN A 63 -3.61 -6.28 -13.41
C ASN A 63 -2.40 -7.21 -13.15
N LEU A 64 -1.32 -6.72 -12.55
CA LEU A 64 -0.11 -7.54 -12.32
C LEU A 64 -0.33 -8.70 -11.32
N ASN A 65 -1.52 -8.78 -10.73
CA ASN A 65 -1.88 -9.69 -9.64
C ASN A 65 -2.92 -10.74 -10.10
N SER A 66 -3.30 -10.75 -11.37
CA SER A 66 -4.28 -11.68 -11.95
C SER A 66 -4.16 -11.73 -13.47
N LEU A 67 -4.57 -12.83 -14.10
CA LEU A 67 -4.63 -12.96 -15.56
C LEU A 67 -5.83 -12.21 -16.15
N LEU A 68 -5.97 -10.92 -15.84
CA LEU A 68 -7.07 -10.03 -16.27
C LEU A 68 -6.57 -8.62 -16.55
N PHE A 69 -7.34 -7.88 -17.36
CA PHE A 69 -7.21 -6.42 -17.46
C PHE A 69 -8.06 -5.75 -16.37
N GLU A 70 -7.52 -4.72 -15.73
CA GLU A 70 -8.23 -3.86 -14.78
C GLU A 70 -8.49 -2.46 -15.34
N GLU A 71 -9.47 -1.77 -14.76
CA GLU A 71 -9.85 -0.41 -15.13
C GLU A 71 -9.01 0.63 -14.37
N ALA A 72 -8.14 1.34 -15.06
CA ALA A 72 -7.48 2.53 -14.52
C ALA A 72 -8.16 3.81 -15.03
N GLN A 73 -8.23 4.82 -14.16
CA GLN A 73 -8.86 6.11 -14.47
C GLN A 73 -7.79 7.10 -14.90
N ALA A 74 -7.92 7.58 -16.14
CA ALA A 74 -7.00 8.51 -16.77
C ALA A 74 -7.79 9.70 -17.37
N THR A 75 -7.08 10.58 -18.07
CA THR A 75 -7.70 11.65 -18.85
C THR A 75 -7.02 11.84 -20.19
N TYR A 76 -7.76 12.33 -21.19
CA TYR A 76 -7.24 12.57 -22.54
C TYR A 76 -7.89 13.78 -23.22
N ASP A 77 -7.34 14.21 -24.35
CA ASP A 77 -7.76 15.40 -25.10
C ASP A 77 -8.93 15.16 -26.09
N GLY A 78 -9.46 13.93 -26.14
CA GLY A 78 -10.49 13.52 -27.09
C GLY A 78 -9.95 12.86 -28.37
N THR A 79 -8.63 12.78 -28.56
CA THR A 79 -8.00 12.18 -29.75
C THR A 79 -7.54 10.75 -29.50
N ALA A 80 -7.36 9.98 -30.58
CA ALA A 80 -6.75 8.65 -30.51
C ALA A 80 -5.30 8.68 -29.98
N GLN A 81 -4.54 9.73 -30.29
CA GLN A 81 -3.20 9.94 -29.72
C GLN A 81 -3.29 10.15 -28.20
N GLY A 82 -4.24 10.96 -27.72
CA GLY A 82 -4.45 11.17 -26.29
C GLY A 82 -4.83 9.90 -25.53
N ILE A 83 -5.50 8.92 -26.16
CA ILE A 83 -5.72 7.59 -25.58
C ILE A 83 -4.40 6.83 -25.46
N LEU A 84 -3.57 6.86 -26.51
CA LEU A 84 -2.27 6.19 -26.53
C LEU A 84 -1.29 6.79 -25.51
N ASP A 85 -1.28 8.12 -25.36
CA ASP A 85 -0.49 8.83 -24.37
C ASP A 85 -0.93 8.50 -22.95
N ALA A 86 -2.24 8.49 -22.68
CA ALA A 86 -2.79 8.10 -21.37
C ALA A 86 -2.47 6.63 -21.01
N ILE A 87 -2.41 5.73 -21.99
CA ILE A 87 -1.92 4.35 -21.78
C ILE A 87 -0.43 4.37 -21.38
N ARG A 88 0.42 5.15 -22.07
CA ARG A 88 1.87 5.23 -21.79
C ARG A 88 2.21 5.74 -20.39
N GLU A 89 1.34 6.55 -19.79
CA GLU A 89 1.48 7.01 -18.39
C GLU A 89 1.29 5.88 -17.36
N HIS A 90 0.62 4.78 -17.75
CA HIS A 90 0.24 3.68 -16.85
C HIS A 90 0.86 2.32 -17.22
N TYR A 91 1.22 2.09 -18.49
CA TYR A 91 1.80 0.84 -18.96
C TYR A 91 2.76 1.06 -20.13
N TYR A 92 3.91 0.37 -20.13
CA TYR A 92 4.93 0.54 -21.15
C TYR A 92 4.55 -0.16 -22.46
N ILE A 93 4.28 0.64 -23.50
CA ILE A 93 3.99 0.18 -24.87
C ILE A 93 5.04 0.64 -25.89
N GLY A 94 6.23 1.03 -25.42
CA GLY A 94 7.36 1.49 -26.26
C GLY A 94 7.79 2.92 -25.99
N GLU A 95 8.99 3.28 -26.48
CA GLU A 95 9.57 4.60 -26.24
C GLU A 95 8.77 5.75 -26.86
N ASN A 96 8.26 5.60 -28.10
CA ASN A 96 7.42 6.62 -28.75
C ASN A 96 6.45 6.08 -29.83
N PRO A 97 5.50 5.20 -29.49
CA PRO A 97 4.43 4.86 -30.41
C PRO A 97 3.53 6.09 -30.64
N GLU A 98 3.24 6.39 -31.91
CA GLU A 98 2.35 7.49 -32.33
C GLU A 98 1.22 6.94 -33.22
N VAL A 99 0.05 7.58 -33.15
CA VAL A 99 -1.11 7.29 -34.01
C VAL A 99 -0.97 8.02 -35.34
N LEU A 100 -0.73 7.26 -36.40
CA LEU A 100 -0.69 7.76 -37.78
C LEU A 100 -2.10 8.02 -38.32
N SER A 101 -3.06 7.15 -37.99
CA SER A 101 -4.48 7.37 -38.24
C SER A 101 -5.36 6.52 -37.33
N PHE A 102 -6.57 7.00 -37.06
CA PHE A 102 -7.63 6.19 -36.46
C PHE A 102 -8.95 6.51 -37.18
N LEU A 103 -9.63 5.48 -37.67
CA LEU A 103 -10.86 5.61 -38.46
C LEU A 103 -11.92 4.62 -37.96
N ILE A 104 -13.16 5.09 -37.84
CA ILE A 104 -14.35 4.24 -37.62
C ILE A 104 -15.27 4.45 -38.82
N THR A 105 -15.78 3.37 -39.43
CA THR A 105 -16.67 3.44 -40.59
C THR A 105 -17.92 2.58 -40.46
N TYR A 106 -19.04 3.10 -40.96
CA TYR A 106 -20.31 2.39 -41.14
C TYR A 106 -20.59 2.28 -42.64
N ASN A 107 -20.76 1.05 -43.15
CA ASN A 107 -20.92 0.79 -44.60
C ASN A 107 -19.86 1.48 -45.49
N GLY A 108 -18.59 1.52 -45.03
CA GLY A 108 -17.47 2.11 -45.77
C GLY A 108 -17.47 3.64 -45.82
N ARG A 109 -18.18 4.32 -44.90
CA ARG A 109 -18.12 5.77 -44.71
C ARG A 109 -17.69 6.08 -43.29
N GLU A 110 -16.75 7.01 -43.16
CA GLU A 110 -16.25 7.51 -41.89
C GLU A 110 -17.39 8.05 -41.00
N VAL A 111 -17.29 7.77 -39.70
CA VAL A 111 -18.24 8.16 -38.65
C VAL A 111 -17.51 9.04 -37.65
N ASP A 112 -18.09 10.18 -37.30
CA ASP A 112 -17.56 11.07 -36.26
C ASP A 112 -17.54 10.35 -34.91
N ALA A 113 -16.43 10.44 -34.18
CA ALA A 113 -16.23 9.84 -32.85
C ALA A 113 -17.39 10.13 -31.87
N ALA A 114 -17.99 11.32 -31.92
CA ALA A 114 -19.11 11.71 -31.06
C ALA A 114 -20.44 11.02 -31.44
N GLU A 115 -20.55 10.51 -32.66
CA GLU A 115 -21.74 9.84 -33.22
C GLU A 115 -21.69 8.31 -33.14
N VAL A 116 -20.53 7.69 -32.87
CA VAL A 116 -20.32 6.22 -32.87
C VAL A 116 -21.38 5.48 -32.06
N LYS A 117 -21.73 5.99 -30.86
CA LYS A 117 -22.78 5.48 -29.95
C LYS A 117 -24.20 5.40 -30.54
N ASN A 118 -24.44 5.98 -31.72
CA ASN A 118 -25.73 5.94 -32.42
C ASN A 118 -25.86 4.73 -33.36
N TYR A 119 -24.79 3.96 -33.56
CA TYR A 119 -24.71 2.81 -34.44
C TYR A 119 -24.65 1.50 -33.63
N TYR A 120 -25.01 0.36 -34.25
CA TYR A 120 -24.77 -0.93 -33.63
C TYR A 120 -23.28 -1.31 -33.78
N PRO A 121 -22.60 -1.77 -32.72
CA PRO A 121 -21.17 -2.09 -32.77
C PRO A 121 -20.78 -3.14 -33.82
N ASP A 122 -21.69 -4.06 -34.15
CA ASP A 122 -21.49 -5.10 -35.17
C ASP A 122 -21.54 -4.57 -36.62
N ASP A 123 -22.13 -3.40 -36.85
CA ASP A 123 -22.18 -2.77 -38.17
C ASP A 123 -20.98 -1.83 -38.44
N LEU A 124 -20.11 -1.66 -37.44
CA LEU A 124 -18.95 -0.78 -37.47
C LEU A 124 -17.67 -1.55 -37.80
N THR A 125 -16.79 -0.89 -38.54
CA THR A 125 -15.39 -1.32 -38.75
C THR A 125 -14.48 -0.22 -38.24
N SER A 126 -13.38 -0.58 -37.59
CA SER A 126 -12.40 0.41 -37.10
C SER A 126 -10.97 -0.02 -37.42
N ALA A 127 -10.10 0.97 -37.64
CA ALA A 127 -8.69 0.75 -37.91
C ALA A 127 -7.83 1.79 -37.17
N LEU A 128 -6.79 1.30 -36.49
CA LEU A 128 -5.76 2.09 -35.81
C LEU A 128 -4.41 1.81 -36.49
N ASP A 129 -3.81 2.84 -37.08
CA ASP A 129 -2.49 2.78 -37.69
C ASP A 129 -1.46 3.45 -36.78
N LEU A 130 -0.39 2.73 -36.44
CA LEU A 130 0.64 3.15 -35.49
C LEU A 130 2.02 3.24 -36.15
N THR A 131 2.95 3.97 -35.52
CA THR A 131 4.36 3.97 -35.92
C THR A 131 5.04 2.62 -35.66
N ARG A 132 6.14 2.37 -36.37
CA ARG A 132 6.93 1.14 -36.25
C ARG A 132 7.61 0.95 -34.88
N ASP A 133 7.61 1.97 -34.02
CA ASP A 133 8.12 1.88 -32.65
C ASP A 133 7.26 0.94 -31.79
N PHE A 134 5.93 0.92 -32.00
CA PHE A 134 5.05 -0.05 -31.34
C PHE A 134 5.38 -1.49 -31.76
N ALA A 135 5.50 -1.74 -33.07
CA ALA A 135 5.88 -3.05 -33.58
C ALA A 135 7.28 -3.49 -33.13
N THR A 136 8.23 -2.56 -33.03
CA THR A 136 9.58 -2.82 -32.51
C THR A 136 9.52 -3.27 -31.06
N THR A 137 8.67 -2.62 -30.26
CA THR A 137 8.42 -2.98 -28.85
C THR A 137 7.79 -4.37 -28.75
N LEU A 138 6.68 -4.64 -29.45
CA LEU A 138 6.04 -5.96 -29.43
C LEU A 138 6.99 -7.09 -29.83
N ASN A 139 7.91 -6.86 -30.78
CA ASN A 139 8.91 -7.86 -31.19
C ASN A 139 10.08 -8.05 -30.20
N SER A 140 10.20 -7.19 -29.18
CA SER A 140 11.18 -7.35 -28.09
C SER A 140 10.61 -8.04 -26.84
N LEU A 141 9.28 -8.15 -26.75
CA LEU A 141 8.56 -8.82 -25.67
C LEU A 141 8.45 -10.33 -25.93
N ASP A 142 8.31 -11.11 -24.87
CA ASP A 142 7.93 -12.51 -24.98
C ASP A 142 6.45 -12.68 -25.41
N ASP A 143 5.98 -13.91 -25.49
CA ASP A 143 4.64 -14.20 -26.00
C ASP A 143 3.52 -13.71 -25.07
N GLU A 144 3.75 -13.68 -23.75
CA GLU A 144 2.75 -13.27 -22.76
C GLU A 144 2.71 -11.74 -22.64
N ASP A 145 3.86 -11.09 -22.47
CA ASP A 145 3.98 -9.62 -22.44
C ASP A 145 3.47 -8.98 -23.75
N ARG A 146 3.66 -9.65 -24.89
CA ARG A 146 3.17 -9.17 -26.19
C ARG A 146 1.64 -9.23 -26.31
N VAL A 147 1.00 -10.25 -25.73
CA VAL A 147 -0.47 -10.33 -25.63
C VAL A 147 -0.99 -9.23 -24.69
N VAL A 148 -0.30 -9.00 -23.57
CA VAL A 148 -0.62 -7.92 -22.63
C VAL A 148 -0.54 -6.56 -23.31
N ALA A 149 0.60 -6.22 -23.92
CA ALA A 149 0.82 -4.91 -24.54
C ALA A 149 -0.16 -4.62 -25.69
N LEU A 150 -0.48 -5.61 -26.53
CA LEU A 150 -1.51 -5.42 -27.56
C LEU A 150 -2.91 -5.34 -26.97
N GLY A 151 -3.22 -6.16 -25.95
CA GLY A 151 -4.51 -6.17 -25.28
C GLY A 151 -4.81 -4.85 -24.56
N THR A 152 -3.81 -4.19 -23.95
CA THR A 152 -3.94 -2.87 -23.33
C THR A 152 -4.46 -1.84 -24.33
N ILE A 153 -3.88 -1.79 -25.54
CA ILE A 153 -4.30 -0.87 -26.59
C ILE A 153 -5.67 -1.29 -27.16
N VAL A 154 -5.79 -2.54 -27.63
CA VAL A 154 -7.02 -3.03 -28.28
C VAL A 154 -8.22 -2.86 -27.35
N ASN A 155 -8.15 -3.38 -26.13
CA ASN A 155 -9.28 -3.35 -25.21
C ASN A 155 -9.67 -1.92 -24.82
N THR A 156 -8.70 -1.03 -24.63
CA THR A 156 -8.97 0.38 -24.34
C THR A 156 -9.71 1.05 -25.50
N PHE A 157 -9.23 0.89 -26.74
CA PHE A 157 -9.90 1.46 -27.92
C PHE A 157 -11.31 0.88 -28.14
N LEU A 158 -11.49 -0.44 -27.96
CA LEU A 158 -12.81 -1.07 -28.03
C LEU A 158 -13.77 -0.49 -26.98
N ASN A 159 -13.29 -0.30 -25.73
CA ASN A 159 -14.07 0.25 -24.63
C ASN A 159 -14.45 1.73 -24.83
N VAL A 160 -13.49 2.57 -25.20
CA VAL A 160 -13.68 4.03 -25.36
C VAL A 160 -14.71 4.36 -26.45
N TYR A 161 -14.63 3.68 -27.59
CA TYR A 161 -15.53 3.93 -28.70
C TYR A 161 -16.78 3.04 -28.70
N GLY A 162 -16.86 2.04 -27.80
CA GLY A 162 -18.00 1.11 -27.71
C GLY A 162 -18.14 0.23 -28.94
N ILE A 163 -17.02 -0.24 -29.49
CA ILE A 163 -16.93 -1.01 -30.74
C ILE A 163 -16.47 -2.45 -30.47
N ASN A 164 -16.83 -3.39 -31.35
CA ASN A 164 -16.57 -4.82 -31.12
C ASN A 164 -15.26 -5.35 -31.74
N THR A 165 -14.72 -4.65 -32.76
CA THR A 165 -13.54 -5.10 -33.51
C THR A 165 -12.63 -3.93 -33.90
N LEU A 166 -11.31 -4.16 -33.91
CA LEU A 166 -10.27 -3.20 -34.24
C LEU A 166 -9.19 -3.82 -35.13
N TYR A 167 -9.02 -3.31 -36.36
CA TYR A 167 -7.81 -3.58 -37.14
C TYR A 167 -6.64 -2.76 -36.57
N VAL A 168 -5.48 -3.39 -36.39
CA VAL A 168 -4.23 -2.68 -36.03
C VAL A 168 -3.25 -2.80 -37.18
N THR A 169 -2.75 -1.67 -37.65
CA THR A 169 -1.75 -1.56 -38.71
C THR A 169 -0.52 -0.79 -38.24
N ILE A 170 0.60 -1.01 -38.93
CA ILE A 170 1.89 -0.39 -38.70
C ILE A 170 2.35 0.23 -40.02
N GLU A 171 2.45 1.55 -40.06
CA GLU A 171 2.80 2.31 -41.28
C GLU A 171 1.97 1.89 -42.52
N GLY A 172 0.68 1.57 -42.31
CA GLY A 172 -0.28 1.09 -43.31
C GLY A 172 -0.23 -0.39 -43.66
N ALA A 173 0.66 -1.19 -43.06
CA ALA A 173 0.70 -2.65 -43.21
C ALA A 173 -0.01 -3.36 -42.04
N ALA A 174 -0.62 -4.53 -42.28
CA ALA A 174 -1.22 -5.31 -41.19
C ALA A 174 -0.17 -5.71 -40.14
N LEU A 175 -0.51 -5.63 -38.85
CA LEU A 175 0.40 -5.99 -37.77
C LEU A 175 0.76 -7.50 -37.84
N GLU A 176 2.03 -7.81 -38.12
CA GLU A 176 2.55 -9.17 -38.25
C GLU A 176 2.95 -9.78 -36.89
N VAL A 177 2.01 -9.89 -35.96
CA VAL A 177 2.26 -10.44 -34.61
C VAL A 177 1.46 -11.73 -34.40
N SER A 178 2.16 -12.78 -33.95
CA SER A 178 1.54 -14.03 -33.54
C SER A 178 0.99 -13.92 -32.12
N ILE A 179 -0.34 -14.08 -32.00
CA ILE A 179 -1.08 -14.26 -30.75
C ILE A 179 -1.88 -15.55 -30.90
N ASP A 180 -1.92 -16.38 -29.86
CA ASP A 180 -2.64 -17.65 -29.94
C ASP A 180 -4.13 -17.44 -30.21
N GLY A 181 -4.69 -18.28 -31.09
CA GLY A 181 -6.06 -18.16 -31.60
C GLY A 181 -6.35 -16.98 -32.55
N HIS A 182 -5.44 -16.01 -32.76
CA HIS A 182 -5.66 -14.90 -33.70
C HIS A 182 -5.16 -15.24 -35.12
N VAL A 183 -5.93 -14.84 -36.14
CA VAL A 183 -5.58 -15.01 -37.55
C VAL A 183 -5.00 -13.70 -38.09
N GLN A 184 -3.73 -13.71 -38.49
CA GLN A 184 -3.02 -12.53 -39.01
C GLN A 184 -3.82 -11.81 -40.11
N GLY A 185 -4.07 -10.52 -39.90
CA GLY A 185 -4.77 -9.64 -40.84
C GLY A 185 -6.29 -9.56 -40.66
N GLU A 186 -6.88 -10.40 -39.81
CA GLU A 186 -8.23 -10.20 -39.30
C GLU A 186 -8.26 -9.11 -38.21
N PRO A 187 -9.41 -8.51 -37.88
CA PRO A 187 -9.47 -7.52 -36.82
C PRO A 187 -9.43 -8.19 -35.44
N TYR A 188 -8.84 -7.50 -34.46
CA TYR A 188 -8.82 -7.93 -33.08
C TYR A 188 -10.20 -7.68 -32.43
N THR A 189 -10.77 -8.71 -31.81
CA THR A 189 -11.84 -8.58 -30.82
C THR A 189 -11.25 -8.24 -29.45
N ARG A 190 -12.08 -8.18 -28.40
CA ARG A 190 -11.59 -8.01 -27.02
C ARG A 190 -10.58 -9.13 -26.69
N ILE A 191 -9.34 -8.74 -26.41
CA ILE A 191 -8.25 -9.65 -26.05
C ILE A 191 -8.41 -9.94 -24.56
N SER A 192 -8.85 -11.15 -24.23
CA SER A 192 -8.69 -11.66 -22.87
C SER A 192 -7.24 -12.10 -22.68
N LEU A 193 -6.68 -11.83 -21.51
CA LEU A 193 -5.60 -12.66 -20.96
C LEU A 193 -6.21 -14.02 -20.66
N SER A 194 -6.39 -14.82 -21.71
CA SER A 194 -6.73 -16.22 -21.57
C SER A 194 -5.50 -16.91 -21.00
N PRO A 195 -5.64 -17.88 -20.09
CA PRO A 195 -4.52 -18.78 -19.84
C PRO A 195 -4.22 -19.50 -21.17
N THR A 196 -3.07 -19.16 -21.77
CA THR A 196 -2.21 -20.15 -22.41
C THR A 196 -2.06 -21.35 -21.47
N GLU A 197 -1.66 -22.53 -21.94
CA GLU A 197 -1.31 -23.65 -21.04
C GLU A 197 0.03 -23.41 -20.30
N THR A 198 0.21 -22.21 -19.75
CA THR A 198 1.04 -21.92 -18.59
C THR A 198 0.19 -22.27 -17.37
N THR A 199 0.72 -23.13 -16.50
CA THR A 199 -0.02 -23.73 -15.37
C THR A 199 -0.80 -22.68 -14.58
N VAL A 200 -2.10 -22.92 -14.36
CA VAL A 200 -2.85 -22.20 -13.30
C VAL A 200 -1.99 -22.28 -12.04
N PRO A 201 -1.77 -21.16 -11.31
CA PRO A 201 -1.00 -21.17 -10.08
C PRO A 201 -1.52 -22.24 -9.10
N GLU A 202 -0.86 -23.40 -9.04
CA GLU A 202 -1.34 -24.60 -8.33
C GLU A 202 -1.13 -24.50 -6.81
N TYR A 203 -0.40 -23.48 -6.36
CA TYR A 203 0.06 -23.34 -4.98
C TYR A 203 -0.74 -22.27 -4.23
N GLU A 204 -1.32 -22.66 -3.10
CA GLU A 204 -1.85 -21.73 -2.11
C GLU A 204 -0.69 -21.11 -1.33
N LEU A 205 -0.66 -19.78 -1.27
CA LEU A 205 0.33 -19.00 -0.53
C LEU A 205 -0.37 -18.24 0.59
N THR A 206 0.11 -18.42 1.81
CA THR A 206 -0.29 -17.60 2.95
C THR A 206 0.64 -16.40 3.05
N LEU A 207 0.16 -15.23 2.64
CA LEU A 207 0.86 -13.96 2.80
C LEU A 207 0.72 -13.46 4.22
N TYR A 208 1.80 -12.90 4.76
CA TYR A 208 1.80 -12.12 6.00
C TYR A 208 1.98 -10.64 5.65
N TYR A 209 1.14 -9.78 6.22
CA TYR A 209 1.15 -8.34 5.97
C TYR A 209 0.73 -7.55 7.22
N PRO A 210 1.20 -6.30 7.41
CA PRO A 210 0.84 -5.52 8.58
C PRO A 210 -0.64 -5.12 8.58
N ASP A 211 -1.22 -5.03 9.77
CA ASP A 211 -2.50 -4.39 9.98
C ASP A 211 -2.43 -2.86 9.75
N GLN A 212 -3.58 -2.19 9.76
CA GLN A 212 -3.69 -0.74 9.53
C GLN A 212 -2.89 0.14 10.52
N ASN A 213 -2.41 -0.43 11.63
CA ASN A 213 -1.64 0.28 12.65
C ASN A 213 -0.13 0.00 12.56
N GLY A 214 0.31 -0.96 11.73
CA GLY A 214 1.68 -1.48 11.75
C GLY A 214 2.02 -2.25 13.03
N LEU A 215 1.01 -2.83 13.69
CA LEU A 215 1.13 -3.48 15.01
C LEU A 215 0.97 -4.99 14.98
N HIS A 216 0.44 -5.57 13.91
CA HIS A 216 0.14 -7.01 13.83
C HIS A 216 0.40 -7.57 12.42
N PHE A 217 0.88 -8.81 12.31
CA PHE A 217 0.75 -9.54 11.05
C PHE A 217 -0.67 -10.13 10.88
N LEU A 218 -1.39 -9.62 9.90
CA LEU A 218 -2.55 -10.28 9.32
C LEU A 218 -2.10 -11.32 8.30
N THR A 219 -2.99 -12.27 8.00
CA THR A 219 -2.76 -13.26 6.93
C THR A 219 -3.88 -13.25 5.91
N THR A 220 -3.52 -13.55 4.66
CA THR A 220 -4.47 -13.85 3.59
C THR A 220 -3.93 -14.96 2.70
N THR A 221 -4.83 -15.70 2.03
CA THR A 221 -4.46 -16.74 1.08
C THR A 221 -4.62 -16.22 -0.34
N VAL A 222 -3.56 -16.36 -1.15
CA VAL A 222 -3.57 -16.10 -2.59
C VAL A 222 -3.11 -17.34 -3.35
N TYR A 223 -3.30 -17.34 -4.67
CA TYR A 223 -2.72 -18.34 -5.57
C TYR A 223 -1.58 -17.70 -6.35
N PHE A 224 -0.44 -18.37 -6.44
CA PHE A 224 0.75 -17.89 -7.15
C PHE A 224 1.48 -19.00 -7.90
N ASP A 225 2.41 -18.62 -8.77
CA ASP A 225 3.13 -19.49 -9.72
C ASP A 225 4.09 -20.52 -9.07
N GLY A 226 4.26 -20.48 -7.74
CA GLY A 226 5.21 -21.34 -7.02
C GLY A 226 6.64 -20.79 -6.98
N THR A 227 6.91 -19.61 -7.54
CA THR A 227 8.28 -19.06 -7.62
C THR A 227 8.58 -18.05 -6.49
N PRO A 228 9.86 -17.90 -6.08
CA PRO A 228 10.26 -16.86 -5.14
C PRO A 228 9.86 -15.45 -5.60
N GLN A 229 9.87 -15.20 -6.91
CA GLN A 229 9.45 -13.92 -7.48
C GLN A 229 7.94 -13.71 -7.31
N GLY A 230 7.11 -14.74 -7.58
CA GLY A 230 5.67 -14.67 -7.34
C GLY A 230 5.27 -14.43 -5.87
N ILE A 231 6.09 -14.87 -4.90
CA ILE A 231 5.90 -14.50 -3.48
C ILE A 231 6.11 -12.99 -3.27
N ILE A 232 7.21 -12.45 -3.81
CA ILE A 232 7.55 -11.03 -3.70
C ILE A 232 6.53 -10.16 -4.45
N ASP A 233 6.14 -10.56 -5.65
CA ASP A 233 5.11 -9.86 -6.43
C ASP A 233 3.79 -9.81 -5.65
N ALA A 234 3.35 -10.93 -5.06
CA ALA A 234 2.14 -10.97 -4.25
C ALA A 234 2.20 -10.07 -2.99
N LEU A 235 3.37 -9.88 -2.38
CA LEU A 235 3.56 -8.89 -1.29
C LEU A 235 3.54 -7.45 -1.80
N VAL A 236 4.10 -7.18 -2.99
CA VAL A 236 3.98 -5.88 -3.68
C VAL A 236 2.52 -5.59 -4.05
N SER A 237 1.77 -6.58 -4.54
CA SER A 237 0.34 -6.51 -4.88
C SER A 237 -0.52 -6.03 -3.71
N LEU A 238 -0.18 -6.47 -2.49
CA LEU A 238 -0.84 -6.06 -1.25
C LEU A 238 -0.39 -4.68 -0.73
N ASN A 239 0.55 -4.00 -1.40
CA ASN A 239 1.26 -2.81 -0.91
C ASN A 239 1.93 -3.04 0.44
N THR A 240 2.41 -4.26 0.69
CA THR A 240 3.06 -4.66 1.96
C THR A 240 4.55 -4.35 1.96
N ILE A 241 5.18 -4.36 0.79
CA ILE A 241 6.58 -3.99 0.57
C ILE A 241 6.67 -3.01 -0.61
N PRO A 242 7.79 -2.27 -0.78
CA PRO A 242 7.90 -1.21 -1.79
C PRO A 242 7.68 -1.72 -3.21
N SER A 243 6.95 -0.92 -4.01
CA SER A 243 6.76 -1.21 -5.42
C SER A 243 8.09 -1.25 -6.17
N GLY A 244 8.23 -2.21 -7.09
CA GLY A 244 9.48 -2.46 -7.80
C GLY A 244 10.46 -3.41 -7.10
N THR A 245 10.18 -3.86 -5.86
CA THR A 245 10.96 -4.92 -5.20
C THR A 245 10.98 -6.19 -6.06
N ARG A 246 12.18 -6.76 -6.30
CA ARG A 246 12.38 -7.97 -7.10
C ARG A 246 13.35 -8.94 -6.44
N VAL A 247 13.18 -10.23 -6.72
CA VAL A 247 14.16 -11.28 -6.41
C VAL A 247 15.32 -11.20 -7.40
N ARG A 248 16.53 -11.08 -6.86
CA ARG A 248 17.78 -11.11 -7.63
C ARG A 248 18.40 -12.50 -7.64
N SER A 249 18.34 -13.21 -6.52
CA SER A 249 18.73 -14.61 -6.42
C SER A 249 18.03 -15.29 -5.25
N PHE A 250 17.82 -16.60 -5.36
CA PHE A 250 17.26 -17.45 -4.32
C PHE A 250 18.05 -18.76 -4.29
N ASP A 251 18.51 -19.15 -3.10
CA ASP A 251 19.17 -20.43 -2.86
C ASP A 251 18.33 -21.20 -1.83
N GLU A 252 17.57 -22.17 -2.34
CA GLU A 252 16.67 -23.02 -1.55
C GLU A 252 17.44 -23.95 -0.60
N ALA A 253 18.65 -24.37 -0.96
CA ALA A 253 19.44 -25.31 -0.15
C ALA A 253 20.14 -24.60 1.03
N GLU A 254 20.49 -23.33 0.85
CA GLU A 254 21.14 -22.50 1.87
C GLU A 254 20.19 -21.52 2.57
N HIS A 255 18.90 -21.54 2.22
CA HIS A 255 17.85 -20.64 2.72
C HIS A 255 18.24 -19.15 2.58
N LYS A 256 18.63 -18.71 1.38
CA LYS A 256 19.05 -17.33 1.10
C LYS A 256 18.17 -16.66 0.04
N LEU A 257 17.78 -15.42 0.29
CA LEU A 257 17.03 -14.58 -0.63
C LEU A 257 17.77 -13.24 -0.80
N ASP A 258 18.13 -12.88 -2.04
CA ASP A 258 18.68 -11.58 -2.38
C ASP A 258 17.62 -10.75 -3.11
N LEU A 259 17.33 -9.56 -2.60
CA LEU A 259 16.33 -8.63 -3.13
C LEU A 259 16.98 -7.40 -3.78
N SER A 260 16.20 -6.66 -4.56
CA SER A 260 16.61 -5.40 -5.19
C SER A 260 16.68 -4.24 -4.20
N SER A 261 17.30 -3.13 -4.63
CA SER A 261 17.51 -1.93 -3.81
C SER A 261 16.22 -1.27 -3.28
N GLU A 262 15.10 -1.40 -3.98
CA GLU A 262 13.80 -0.84 -3.59
C GLU A 262 13.37 -1.33 -2.20
N PHE A 263 13.67 -2.59 -1.85
CA PHE A 263 13.37 -3.15 -0.53
C PHE A 263 14.23 -2.50 0.58
N LEU A 264 15.53 -2.32 0.30
CA LEU A 264 16.47 -1.65 1.21
C LEU A 264 16.10 -0.18 1.42
N GLU A 265 15.67 0.51 0.36
CA GLU A 265 15.16 1.88 0.44
C GLU A 265 13.86 1.96 1.25
N GLY A 266 12.98 0.96 1.16
CA GLY A 266 11.82 0.83 2.05
C GLY A 266 12.22 0.77 3.52
N LEU A 267 13.04 -0.22 3.89
CA LEU A 267 13.52 -0.41 5.26
C LEU A 267 14.21 0.84 5.84
N ALA A 268 14.93 1.61 5.01
CA ALA A 268 15.61 2.83 5.42
C ALA A 268 14.71 4.05 5.63
N ASN A 269 13.45 4.01 5.17
CA ASN A 269 12.47 5.10 5.30
C ASN A 269 11.42 4.87 6.40
N GLU A 270 11.34 3.67 6.96
CA GLU A 270 10.44 3.32 8.06
C GLU A 270 11.01 3.66 9.44
N ASP A 271 10.15 3.68 10.45
CA ASP A 271 10.59 3.62 11.85
C ASP A 271 10.88 2.18 12.30
N SER A 272 11.38 1.96 13.52
CA SER A 272 11.71 0.61 14.00
C SER A 272 10.53 -0.37 14.01
N ALA A 273 9.27 0.09 14.05
CA ALA A 273 8.11 -0.80 13.95
C ALA A 273 7.79 -1.12 12.48
N GLY A 274 7.77 -0.09 11.61
CA GLY A 274 7.60 -0.27 10.17
C GLY A 274 8.68 -1.15 9.54
N GLU A 275 9.94 -1.00 9.97
CA GLU A 275 11.07 -1.83 9.56
C GLU A 275 10.82 -3.32 9.86
N ILE A 276 10.38 -3.63 11.08
CA ILE A 276 10.03 -5.00 11.51
C ILE A 276 8.83 -5.53 10.70
N MET A 277 7.85 -4.68 10.37
CA MET A 277 6.67 -5.08 9.57
C MET A 277 7.06 -5.42 8.14
N LEU A 278 7.88 -4.59 7.52
CA LEU A 278 8.30 -4.72 6.13
C LEU A 278 9.23 -5.95 5.97
N MET A 279 10.19 -6.14 6.88
CA MET A 279 11.04 -7.34 6.92
C MET A 279 10.25 -8.61 7.25
N GLY A 280 9.44 -8.57 8.30
CA GLY A 280 8.69 -9.74 8.77
C GLY A 280 7.61 -10.20 7.80
N SER A 281 7.06 -9.32 6.96
CA SER A 281 6.15 -9.71 5.89
C SER A 281 6.82 -10.65 4.87
N VAL A 282 8.06 -10.34 4.46
CA VAL A 282 8.85 -11.21 3.58
C VAL A 282 9.24 -12.49 4.31
N VAL A 283 9.85 -12.37 5.50
CA VAL A 283 10.39 -13.52 6.22
C VAL A 283 9.29 -14.50 6.61
N ASN A 284 8.18 -14.05 7.20
CA ASN A 284 7.09 -14.94 7.62
C ASN A 284 6.45 -15.67 6.44
N THR A 285 6.24 -14.97 5.32
CA THR A 285 5.65 -15.56 4.10
C THR A 285 6.55 -16.64 3.51
N PHE A 286 7.86 -16.39 3.39
CA PHE A 286 8.82 -17.39 2.90
C PHE A 286 8.94 -18.59 3.86
N LEU A 287 9.09 -18.34 5.17
CA LEU A 287 9.21 -19.41 6.17
C LEU A 287 7.97 -20.29 6.24
N ALA A 288 6.77 -19.69 6.16
CA ALA A 288 5.50 -20.43 6.16
C ALA A 288 5.28 -21.24 4.87
N TYR A 289 5.68 -20.73 3.70
CA TYR A 289 5.52 -21.45 2.44
C TYR A 289 6.48 -22.64 2.29
N TYR A 290 7.75 -22.47 2.66
CA TYR A 290 8.78 -23.50 2.53
C TYR A 290 8.90 -24.43 3.76
N ASP A 291 8.10 -24.23 4.82
CA ASP A 291 8.18 -24.92 6.12
C ASP A 291 9.60 -24.86 6.74
N TRP A 292 10.15 -23.64 6.79
CA TRP A 292 11.50 -23.35 7.26
C TRP A 292 11.52 -22.67 8.63
N SER A 293 12.58 -22.92 9.41
CA SER A 293 12.82 -22.23 10.69
C SER A 293 13.46 -20.85 10.54
N THR A 294 14.33 -20.68 9.54
CA THR A 294 15.11 -19.45 9.32
C THR A 294 15.46 -19.24 7.84
N ILE A 295 15.65 -17.97 7.45
CA ILE A 295 16.06 -17.52 6.12
C ILE A 295 17.00 -16.31 6.22
N MET A 296 18.03 -16.24 5.40
CA MET A 296 18.93 -15.09 5.30
C MET A 296 18.46 -14.15 4.18
N ILE A 297 18.29 -12.87 4.48
CA ILE A 297 17.88 -11.83 3.52
C ILE A 297 19.05 -10.89 3.22
N THR A 298 19.35 -10.67 1.95
CA THR A 298 20.30 -9.65 1.48
C THR A 298 19.66 -8.71 0.47
N CYS A 299 20.26 -7.55 0.25
CA CYS A 299 19.91 -6.66 -0.87
C CYS A 299 21.15 -6.36 -1.71
N GLU A 300 21.04 -6.43 -3.03
CA GLU A 300 22.16 -6.20 -3.97
C GLU A 300 23.43 -7.04 -3.66
N GLN A 301 23.25 -8.27 -3.16
CA GLN A 301 24.29 -9.18 -2.63
C GLN A 301 25.05 -8.64 -1.40
N GLN A 302 24.46 -7.69 -0.66
CA GLN A 302 25.03 -7.10 0.55
C GLN A 302 24.15 -7.37 1.77
N ILE A 303 24.79 -7.49 2.94
CA ILE A 303 24.11 -7.54 4.22
C ILE A 303 23.35 -6.23 4.41
N ILE A 304 22.06 -6.32 4.72
CA ILE A 304 21.21 -5.15 4.96
C ILE A 304 21.74 -4.38 6.17
N GLN A 305 21.82 -3.06 6.05
CA GLN A 305 22.23 -2.14 7.11
C GLN A 305 21.16 -1.06 7.23
N ALA A 306 20.06 -1.42 7.90
CA ALA A 306 18.91 -0.56 8.14
C ALA A 306 18.61 -0.52 9.65
N GLY A 307 18.07 0.62 10.11
CA GLY A 307 17.56 0.83 11.46
C GLY A 307 18.44 0.29 12.61
N THR A 308 17.84 -0.56 13.43
CA THR A 308 18.45 -1.07 14.69
C THR A 308 18.61 -2.58 14.74
N GLN A 309 18.16 -3.30 13.71
CA GLN A 309 18.18 -4.76 13.66
C GLN A 309 19.48 -5.31 13.06
N ASP A 310 19.87 -6.52 13.46
CA ASP A 310 21.04 -7.22 12.90
C ASP A 310 20.62 -8.23 11.83
N TYR A 311 20.75 -7.82 10.56
CA TYR A 311 20.51 -8.66 9.39
C TYR A 311 21.75 -9.43 8.91
N SER A 312 22.83 -9.48 9.70
CA SER A 312 24.02 -10.30 9.38
C SER A 312 23.85 -11.79 9.72
N ILE A 313 22.72 -12.15 10.35
CA ILE A 313 22.34 -13.51 10.74
C ILE A 313 21.04 -13.97 10.03
N PRO A 314 20.79 -15.29 9.90
CA PRO A 314 19.50 -15.79 9.42
C PRO A 314 18.36 -15.36 10.34
N GLN A 315 17.27 -14.84 9.76
CA GLN A 315 16.09 -14.37 10.45
C GLN A 315 15.09 -15.51 10.65
N SER A 316 14.44 -15.55 11.82
CA SER A 316 13.33 -16.45 12.13
C SER A 316 11.97 -15.76 11.94
N MET A 317 10.87 -16.49 12.09
CA MET A 317 9.52 -15.93 11.99
C MET A 317 9.32 -14.78 12.99
N TYR A 318 8.94 -13.62 12.48
CA TYR A 318 8.56 -12.44 13.25
C TYR A 318 7.16 -12.65 13.81
N LEU A 319 7.10 -13.17 15.03
CA LEU A 319 5.88 -13.29 15.82
C LEU A 319 5.46 -11.93 16.38
N TYR A 320 5.27 -10.93 15.51
CA TYR A 320 4.59 -9.70 15.92
C TYR A 320 3.08 -9.92 15.82
N ASP A 321 2.62 -10.82 16.67
CA ASP A 321 1.24 -10.87 17.07
C ASP A 321 1.05 -9.86 18.21
N GLY A 322 0.63 -8.64 17.85
CA GLY A 322 -0.22 -7.90 18.78
C GLY A 322 -1.60 -8.57 18.90
N LEU A 323 -1.61 -9.84 19.29
CA LEU A 323 -2.46 -10.21 20.39
C LEU A 323 -2.17 -9.18 21.49
N ASP A 324 -3.13 -8.27 21.68
CA ASP A 324 -3.33 -7.53 22.91
C ASP A 324 -3.42 -8.56 24.05
N THR A 325 -2.26 -9.00 24.51
CA THR A 325 -2.14 -9.88 25.66
C THR A 325 -2.30 -8.98 26.86
N GLU A 326 -3.34 -9.27 27.65
CA GLU A 326 -3.73 -8.42 28.75
C GLU A 326 -2.73 -8.59 29.90
N ALA A 327 -1.72 -7.71 29.97
CA ALA A 327 -0.73 -7.70 31.03
C ALA A 327 -1.29 -7.02 32.28
N GLU A 328 -1.13 -7.69 33.42
CA GLU A 328 -1.38 -7.10 34.74
C GLU A 328 -0.13 -6.32 35.17
N ILE A 329 -0.17 -5.00 35.00
CA ILE A 329 0.93 -4.09 35.35
C ILE A 329 0.78 -3.70 36.82
N PHE A 330 1.82 -3.94 37.60
CA PHE A 330 1.89 -3.58 39.01
C PHE A 330 2.62 -2.25 39.17
N TYR A 331 2.03 -1.31 39.91
CA TYR A 331 2.58 0.04 40.11
C TYR A 331 2.25 0.55 41.52
N PRO A 332 3.06 1.45 42.11
CA PRO A 332 2.80 1.96 43.45
C PRO A 332 1.54 2.84 43.51
N ASP A 333 0.86 2.81 44.66
CA ASP A 333 -0.08 3.88 45.01
C ASP A 333 0.63 5.23 45.23
N SER A 334 -0.13 6.32 45.34
CA SER A 334 0.44 7.67 45.51
C SER A 334 1.29 7.88 46.78
N ASN A 335 1.23 6.95 47.73
CA ASN A 335 1.99 6.99 48.98
C ASN A 335 3.11 5.93 49.05
N TYR A 336 3.29 5.14 47.99
CA TYR A 336 4.24 4.01 47.92
C TYR A 336 4.01 2.93 49.00
N GLU A 337 2.78 2.79 49.51
CA GLU A 337 2.43 1.83 50.57
C GLU A 337 2.02 0.45 50.01
N TYR A 338 1.35 0.41 48.85
CA TYR A 338 0.81 -0.83 48.27
C TYR A 338 0.99 -0.87 46.75
N PHE A 339 1.02 -2.08 46.18
CA PHE A 339 0.88 -2.26 44.74
C PHE A 339 -0.59 -2.11 44.33
N LEU A 340 -0.85 -1.13 43.48
CA LEU A 340 -2.01 -1.13 42.60
C LEU A 340 -1.70 -2.02 41.39
N ASN A 341 -2.73 -2.52 40.74
CA ASN A 341 -2.58 -3.14 39.43
C ASN A 341 -3.66 -2.67 38.46
N THR A 342 -3.34 -2.81 37.19
CA THR A 342 -4.29 -2.60 36.10
C THR A 342 -3.94 -3.51 34.94
N LYS A 343 -4.97 -3.89 34.20
CA LYS A 343 -4.83 -4.62 32.95
C LYS A 343 -4.59 -3.63 31.81
N VAL A 344 -3.54 -3.86 31.03
CA VAL A 344 -3.21 -3.08 29.84
C VAL A 344 -2.90 -4.03 28.69
N ASN A 345 -3.06 -3.55 27.47
CA ASN A 345 -2.73 -4.30 26.28
C ASN A 345 -1.24 -4.11 25.96
N VAL A 346 -0.52 -5.22 25.73
CA VAL A 346 0.90 -5.23 25.37
C VAL A 346 1.16 -6.17 24.19
N ASN A 347 2.25 -5.96 23.46
CA ASN A 347 2.58 -6.65 22.19
C ASN A 347 3.48 -7.88 22.37
N GLY A 348 3.38 -8.59 23.50
CA GLY A 348 4.22 -9.78 23.77
C GLY A 348 5.62 -9.50 24.33
N THR A 349 6.18 -8.32 24.07
CA THR A 349 7.61 -8.03 24.30
C THR A 349 7.94 -7.56 25.73
N PRO A 350 9.13 -7.87 26.27
CA PRO A 350 9.58 -7.31 27.53
C PRO A 350 9.71 -5.78 27.49
N GLU A 351 10.01 -5.19 26.34
CA GLU A 351 10.05 -3.73 26.11
C GLU A 351 8.66 -3.11 26.32
N SER A 352 7.58 -3.76 25.87
CA SER A 352 6.22 -3.25 26.08
C SER A 352 5.77 -3.29 27.54
N LEU A 353 6.23 -4.28 28.33
CA LEU A 353 6.03 -4.30 29.78
C LEU A 353 6.79 -3.17 30.47
N ILE A 354 8.04 -2.88 30.06
CA ILE A 354 8.82 -1.74 30.55
C ILE A 354 8.15 -0.42 30.20
N ASN A 355 7.70 -0.24 28.95
CA ASN A 355 6.98 0.96 28.51
C ASN A 355 5.68 1.17 29.30
N ALA A 356 4.94 0.10 29.60
CA ALA A 356 3.76 0.17 30.46
C ALA A 356 4.12 0.58 31.90
N LEU A 357 5.14 -0.04 32.51
CA LEU A 357 5.64 0.34 33.84
C LEU A 357 6.07 1.82 33.90
N ILE A 358 6.72 2.33 32.85
CA ILE A 358 7.07 3.75 32.70
C ILE A 358 5.82 4.63 32.63
N ALA A 359 4.82 4.26 31.83
CA ALA A 359 3.58 5.02 31.68
C ALA A 359 2.80 5.17 33.00
N TYR A 360 2.87 4.15 33.87
CA TYR A 360 2.30 4.17 35.23
C TYR A 360 3.27 4.73 36.29
N SER A 361 4.41 5.30 35.89
CA SER A 361 5.44 5.87 36.77
C SER A 361 6.01 4.90 37.82
N ALA A 362 5.95 3.60 37.54
CA ALA A 362 6.47 2.55 38.42
C ALA A 362 8.01 2.43 38.35
N ILE A 363 8.59 2.76 37.20
CA ILE A 363 10.04 2.78 36.94
C ILE A 363 10.44 4.06 36.16
N PRO A 364 11.73 4.48 36.16
CA PRO A 364 12.20 5.66 35.43
C PRO A 364 12.00 5.56 33.91
N ALA A 365 11.72 6.71 33.28
CA ALA A 365 11.38 6.80 31.85
C ALA A 365 12.55 6.56 30.88
N ASP A 366 13.78 6.42 31.38
CA ASP A 366 14.99 6.12 30.62
C ASP A 366 15.49 4.67 30.83
N VAL A 367 14.67 3.80 31.43
CA VAL A 367 14.93 2.36 31.53
C VAL A 367 14.59 1.67 30.21
N ASN A 368 15.54 0.88 29.70
CA ASN A 368 15.41 0.08 28.49
C ASN A 368 15.73 -1.39 28.81
N VAL A 369 15.16 -2.32 28.04
CA VAL A 369 15.61 -3.72 28.05
C VAL A 369 16.91 -3.82 27.25
N LEU A 370 17.87 -4.59 27.75
CA LEU A 370 19.10 -4.97 27.02
C LEU A 370 19.02 -6.42 26.55
N SER A 371 18.44 -7.31 27.36
CA SER A 371 18.12 -8.69 27.00
C SER A 371 17.11 -9.28 27.99
N PHE A 372 16.29 -10.22 27.51
CA PHE A 372 15.44 -11.04 28.37
C PHE A 372 15.52 -12.51 27.94
N ASP A 373 15.72 -13.39 28.90
CA ASP A 373 15.66 -14.84 28.72
C ASP A 373 14.58 -15.40 29.67
N ALA A 374 13.54 -16.02 29.10
CA ALA A 374 12.42 -16.58 29.85
C ALA A 374 12.70 -17.98 30.40
N GLU A 375 13.63 -18.75 29.80
CA GLU A 375 14.00 -20.10 30.26
C GLU A 375 14.94 -20.01 31.47
N ASP A 376 16.00 -19.20 31.35
CA ASP A 376 16.93 -18.91 32.45
C ASP A 376 16.32 -17.91 33.46
N ARG A 377 15.24 -17.20 33.07
CA ARG A 377 14.49 -16.21 33.87
C ARG A 377 15.38 -15.04 34.28
N VAL A 378 16.05 -14.43 33.30
CA VAL A 378 16.98 -13.31 33.48
C VAL A 378 16.50 -12.12 32.66
N LEU A 379 16.24 -10.99 33.32
CA LEU A 379 15.98 -9.70 32.67
C LEU A 379 17.17 -8.77 32.92
N ASN A 380 17.79 -8.28 31.86
CA ASN A 380 18.88 -7.33 31.90
C ASN A 380 18.41 -5.96 31.39
N LEU A 381 18.59 -4.91 32.19
CA LEU A 381 18.10 -3.56 31.92
C LEU A 381 19.26 -2.57 31.76
N SER A 382 19.01 -1.42 31.15
CA SER A 382 19.98 -0.33 31.07
C SER A 382 20.34 0.20 32.47
N LYS A 383 21.56 0.73 32.59
CA LYS A 383 22.11 1.35 33.82
C LYS A 383 21.16 2.25 34.63
N SER A 384 20.29 2.98 33.96
CA SER A 384 19.27 3.87 34.56
C SER A 384 18.41 3.18 35.63
N PHE A 385 18.14 1.87 35.51
CA PHE A 385 17.42 1.12 36.53
C PHE A 385 18.24 0.94 37.82
N ALA A 386 19.52 0.57 37.70
CA ALA A 386 20.41 0.44 38.86
C ALA A 386 20.70 1.80 39.51
N ASP A 387 20.87 2.86 38.73
CA ASP A 387 21.10 4.21 39.24
C ASP A 387 19.86 4.71 40.04
N ALA A 388 18.64 4.35 39.62
CA ALA A 388 17.41 4.63 40.36
C ALA A 388 17.27 3.81 41.66
N LEU A 389 17.58 2.51 41.65
CA LEU A 389 17.63 1.68 42.87
C LEU A 389 18.66 2.20 43.88
N LEU A 390 19.80 2.72 43.41
CA LEU A 390 20.82 3.32 44.26
C LEU A 390 20.37 4.68 44.84
N ALA A 391 19.54 5.43 44.13
CA ALA A 391 19.00 6.71 44.58
C ALA A 391 17.79 6.58 45.52
N ALA A 392 17.07 5.44 45.48
CA ALA A 392 15.84 5.22 46.21
C ALA A 392 15.99 5.20 47.76
N ASP A 393 14.93 5.59 48.47
CA ASP A 393 14.76 5.24 49.88
C ASP A 393 14.18 3.82 50.03
N GLU A 394 14.02 3.34 51.26
CA GLU A 394 13.62 1.94 51.53
C GLU A 394 12.23 1.60 50.97
N GLN A 395 11.31 2.57 50.97
CA GLN A 395 9.95 2.37 50.51
C GLN A 395 9.88 2.43 48.98
N TYR A 396 10.55 3.41 48.37
CA TYR A 396 10.62 3.53 46.92
C TYR A 396 11.40 2.38 46.28
N GLU A 397 12.48 1.88 46.91
CA GLU A 397 13.26 0.73 46.45
C GLU A 397 12.39 -0.54 46.31
N GLN A 398 11.55 -0.83 47.31
CA GLN A 398 10.65 -1.97 47.29
C GLN A 398 9.57 -1.83 46.21
N MET A 399 9.04 -0.62 46.00
CA MET A 399 8.08 -0.35 44.93
C MET A 399 8.70 -0.49 43.54
N LEU A 400 9.92 0.04 43.34
CA LEU A 400 10.69 -0.04 42.09
C LEU A 400 10.94 -1.49 41.68
N MET A 401 11.50 -2.29 42.60
CA MET A 401 11.83 -3.67 42.34
C MET A 401 10.58 -4.55 42.23
N GLY A 402 9.62 -4.38 43.16
CA GLY A 402 8.41 -5.19 43.19
C GLY A 402 7.47 -4.93 42.02
N SER A 403 7.37 -3.70 41.52
CA SER A 403 6.57 -3.39 40.31
C SER A 403 7.11 -4.12 39.08
N LEU A 404 8.42 -4.10 38.88
CA LEU A 404 9.10 -4.81 37.80
C LEU A 404 8.93 -6.33 37.94
N VAL A 405 9.30 -6.87 39.11
CA VAL A 405 9.26 -8.31 39.38
C VAL A 405 7.84 -8.85 39.27
N ASN A 406 6.85 -8.22 39.90
CA ASN A 406 5.46 -8.70 39.89
C ASN A 406 4.89 -8.72 38.47
N THR A 407 5.16 -7.69 37.67
CA THR A 407 4.69 -7.59 36.29
C THR A 407 5.29 -8.72 35.43
N PHE A 408 6.60 -8.91 35.44
CA PHE A 408 7.27 -9.93 34.64
C PHE A 408 6.95 -11.37 35.11
N VAL A 409 6.98 -11.61 36.43
CA VAL A 409 6.68 -12.93 37.00
C VAL A 409 5.22 -13.33 36.74
N THR A 410 4.27 -12.38 36.80
CA THR A 410 2.87 -12.65 36.48
C THR A 410 2.67 -12.89 34.99
N TYR A 411 3.18 -12.00 34.14
CA TYR A 411 2.95 -12.05 32.69
C TYR A 411 3.53 -13.32 32.05
N TYR A 412 4.81 -13.63 32.32
CA TYR A 412 5.46 -14.83 31.80
C TYR A 412 5.18 -16.09 32.64
N SER A 413 4.31 -16.01 33.66
CA SER A 413 3.95 -17.14 34.55
C SER A 413 5.17 -17.82 35.21
N LEU A 414 6.16 -17.02 35.63
CA LEU A 414 7.41 -17.51 36.23
C LEU A 414 7.23 -17.80 37.73
N GLU A 415 8.15 -18.57 38.31
CA GLU A 415 8.24 -18.72 39.78
C GLU A 415 9.07 -17.60 40.45
N ASN A 416 10.03 -17.06 39.69
CA ASN A 416 10.99 -16.04 40.09
C ASN A 416 11.71 -15.49 38.84
N ILE A 417 12.41 -14.37 38.99
CA ILE A 417 13.21 -13.73 37.95
C ILE A 417 14.48 -13.11 38.54
N THR A 418 15.59 -13.16 37.81
CA THR A 418 16.83 -12.46 38.14
C THR A 418 16.87 -11.14 37.40
N ILE A 419 17.16 -10.04 38.10
CA ILE A 419 17.27 -8.70 37.49
C ILE A 419 18.74 -8.26 37.47
N LEU A 420 19.24 -7.99 36.27
CA LEU A 420 20.57 -7.43 36.00
C LEU A 420 20.46 -6.01 35.46
N SER A 421 21.54 -5.25 35.56
CA SER A 421 21.70 -3.97 34.89
C SER A 421 23.10 -3.84 34.29
N ASP A 422 23.17 -3.52 32.99
CA ASP A 422 24.39 -3.61 32.17
C ASP A 422 25.12 -4.97 32.29
N GLY A 423 24.38 -6.06 32.56
CA GLY A 423 24.90 -7.42 32.75
C GLY A 423 25.41 -7.75 34.17
N GLU A 424 25.37 -6.80 35.10
CA GLU A 424 25.79 -6.98 36.50
C GLU A 424 24.57 -7.05 37.44
N TYR A 425 24.72 -7.65 38.62
CA TYR A 425 23.63 -7.68 39.61
C TYR A 425 23.29 -6.28 40.12
N CYS A 426 21.99 -5.97 40.24
CA CYS A 426 21.53 -4.71 40.80
C CYS A 426 21.96 -4.53 42.27
N VAL A 427 22.38 -3.32 42.63
CA VAL A 427 22.81 -2.95 44.00
C VAL A 427 22.12 -1.66 44.42
N SER A 428 21.48 -1.68 45.59
CA SER A 428 20.93 -0.48 46.24
C SER A 428 21.81 -0.05 47.41
N GLN A 429 21.37 0.97 48.16
CA GLN A 429 22.04 1.36 49.42
C GLN A 429 21.89 0.31 50.54
N ARG A 430 20.98 -0.67 50.38
CA ARG A 430 20.58 -1.62 51.44
C ARG A 430 20.78 -3.08 51.06
N ASN A 431 20.70 -3.42 49.77
CA ASN A 431 20.69 -4.80 49.30
C ASN A 431 21.53 -5.00 48.03
N ILE A 432 21.98 -6.25 47.84
CA ILE A 432 22.52 -6.76 46.58
C ILE A 432 21.49 -7.77 46.07
N TYR A 433 21.06 -7.62 44.81
CA TYR A 433 20.05 -8.47 44.20
C TYR A 433 20.72 -9.61 43.42
N ASP A 434 21.53 -10.42 44.11
CA ASP A 434 22.31 -11.55 43.55
C ASP A 434 21.57 -12.90 43.57
N ALA A 435 20.31 -12.90 43.99
CA ALA A 435 19.43 -14.08 44.04
C ALA A 435 18.13 -13.83 43.25
N PRO A 436 17.54 -14.87 42.62
CA PRO A 436 16.25 -14.75 41.93
C PRO A 436 15.12 -14.27 42.85
N LEU A 437 14.32 -13.34 42.35
CA LEU A 437 13.26 -12.67 43.08
C LEU A 437 11.90 -13.25 42.71
N SER A 438 11.13 -13.65 43.72
CA SER A 438 9.73 -14.05 43.58
C SER A 438 8.78 -12.86 43.75
N PHE A 439 7.49 -13.09 43.47
CA PHE A 439 6.43 -12.09 43.63
C PHE A 439 6.44 -11.43 45.02
N PHE A 440 6.35 -10.09 45.03
CA PHE A 440 6.32 -9.22 46.20
C PHE A 440 4.89 -9.01 46.68
N TYR A 441 4.64 -9.33 47.96
CA TYR A 441 3.37 -9.09 48.64
C TYR A 441 3.54 -7.95 49.66
N LEU A 442 3.11 -6.74 49.30
CA LEU A 442 3.05 -5.55 50.16
C LEU A 442 1.61 -5.05 50.27
#